data_AF-A0A8I0HA01-F1
#
_entry.id   AF-A0A8I0HA01-F1
#
_cell.length_a   1.000
_cell.length_b   1.000
_cell.length_c   1.000
_cell.angle_alpha   90.00
_cell.angle_beta   90.00
_cell.angle_gamma   90.00
#
_symmetry.space_group_name_H-M   'P 1'
#
loop_
_entity.id
_entity.type
_entity.pdbx_description
1 polymer ?
#
loop_
_entity_poly.entity_id
_entity_poly.type
_entity_poly.pdbx_seq_one_letter_code
_entity_poly.pdbx_strand_id
1 'polypeptide(L)' 'KDLLPLTGYVHSSCSPIGMKKQFKTVIDESAENFEMIIFRGGKIGYQVELSLHDLKTIVALYLKSITD' A
#
# COMPACT_ATOMS: atom_id res chain seq x y z
N LYS A 1 3.94 13.63 13.06
CA LYS A 1 3.22 14.34 11.96
C LYS A 1 1.88 13.65 11.80
N ASP A 2 0.76 14.37 11.84
CA ASP A 2 -0.56 13.73 11.84
C ASP A 2 -0.86 13.06 10.50
N LEU A 3 -1.14 11.75 10.53
CA LEU A 3 -1.43 10.95 9.34
C LEU A 3 -2.78 11.32 8.71
N LEU A 4 -3.84 11.44 9.52
CA LEU A 4 -5.20 11.65 9.06
C LEU A 4 -5.37 12.84 8.07
N PRO A 5 -4.86 14.06 8.34
CA PRO A 5 -5.01 15.17 7.40
C PRO A 5 -4.24 14.95 6.08
N LEU A 6 -3.19 14.13 6.09
CA LEU A 6 -2.31 13.88 4.94
C LEU A 6 -2.78 12.69 4.08
N THR A 7 -3.07 11.56 4.71
CA THR A 7 -3.38 10.30 4.04
C THR A 7 -4.87 10.00 3.99
N GLY A 8 -5.68 10.63 4.85
CA GLY A 8 -7.08 10.24 5.06
C GLY A 8 -7.25 9.01 5.95
N TYR A 9 -6.16 8.44 6.48
CA TYR A 9 -6.17 7.25 7.32
C TYR A 9 -5.67 7.53 8.74
N VAL A 10 -6.24 6.83 9.72
CA VAL A 10 -5.71 6.81 11.09
C VAL A 10 -4.49 5.90 11.17
N HIS A 11 -3.71 6.03 12.24
CA HIS A 11 -2.56 5.16 12.50
C HIS A 11 -2.97 3.67 12.40
N SER A 12 -2.08 2.85 11.85
CA SER A 12 -2.28 1.40 11.61
C SER A 12 -3.33 1.01 10.56
N SER A 13 -4.04 1.98 9.96
CA SER A 13 -5.04 1.73 8.91
C SER A 13 -4.62 2.18 7.51
N CYS A 14 -3.42 2.75 7.35
CA CYS A 14 -2.98 3.33 6.08
C CYS A 14 -2.94 2.30 4.95
N SER A 15 -3.56 2.63 3.82
CA SER A 15 -3.60 1.82 2.60
C SER A 15 -2.85 2.54 1.47
N PRO A 16 -2.21 1.81 0.53
CA PRO A 16 -1.66 2.38 -0.70
C PRO A 16 -2.75 2.84 -1.68
N ILE A 17 -3.99 2.38 -1.50
CA ILE A 17 -5.16 2.73 -2.32
C ILE A 17 -6.00 3.76 -1.56
N GLY A 18 -6.61 4.72 -2.25
CA GLY A 18 -7.63 5.60 -1.67
C GLY A 18 -7.11 6.69 -0.73
N MET A 19 -5.81 6.98 -0.77
CA MET A 19 -5.23 8.06 0.02
C MET A 19 -5.76 9.43 -0.42
N LYS A 20 -6.05 10.32 0.54
CA LYS A 20 -6.51 11.70 0.28
C LYS A 20 -5.55 12.48 -0.62
N LYS A 21 -4.24 12.30 -0.41
CA LYS A 21 -3.18 12.74 -1.31
C LYS A 21 -2.44 11.50 -1.79
N GLN A 22 -2.27 11.36 -3.10
CA GLN A 22 -1.47 10.26 -3.63
C GLN A 22 0.01 10.50 -3.32
N PHE A 23 0.60 9.60 -2.54
CA PHE A 23 2.03 9.58 -2.26
C PHE A 23 2.73 8.64 -3.24
N LYS A 24 4.04 8.82 -3.40
CA LYS A 24 4.87 7.85 -4.11
C LYS A 24 4.84 6.54 -3.33
N THR A 25 4.28 5.50 -3.95
CA THR A 25 4.26 4.16 -3.38
C THR A 25 5.48 3.40 -3.86
N VAL A 26 6.28 2.90 -2.94
CA VAL A 26 7.41 2.00 -3.22
C VAL A 26 7.10 0.69 -2.50
N ILE A 27 7.20 -0.41 -3.23
CA ILE A 27 7.04 -1.76 -2.71
C ILE A 27 8.39 -2.47 -2.86
N ASP A 28 8.74 -3.30 -1.89
CA ASP A 28 9.97 -4.08 -1.97
C ASP A 28 9.93 -5.05 -3.16
N GLU A 29 11.04 -5.18 -3.87
CA GLU A 29 11.12 -6.06 -5.05
C GLU A 29 10.87 -7.54 -4.71
N SER A 30 11.09 -7.96 -3.46
CA SER A 30 10.76 -9.32 -3.02
C SER A 30 9.27 -9.65 -3.13
N ALA A 31 8.39 -8.65 -3.21
CA ALA A 31 6.95 -8.83 -3.43
C ALA A 31 6.64 -9.53 -4.76
N GLU A 32 7.54 -9.48 -5.75
CA GLU A 32 7.38 -10.19 -7.02
C GLU A 32 7.47 -11.71 -6.87
N ASN A 33 8.03 -12.20 -5.76
CA ASN A 33 8.13 -13.64 -5.49
C ASN A 33 6.84 -14.25 -4.93
N PHE A 34 5.80 -13.44 -4.72
CA PHE A 34 4.52 -13.88 -4.15
C PHE A 34 3.40 -13.68 -5.17
N GLU A 35 2.49 -14.66 -5.24
CA GLU A 35 1.30 -14.56 -6.11
C GLU A 35 0.36 -13.45 -5.64
N MET A 36 0.18 -13.35 -4.32
CA MET A 36 -0.71 -12.41 -3.66
C MET A 36 0.03 -11.64 -2.57
N ILE A 37 -0.30 -10.36 -2.41
CA ILE A 37 0.16 -9.51 -1.33
C ILE A 37 -1.02 -9.04 -0.48
N ILE A 38 -0.78 -8.88 0.81
CA ILE A 38 -1.80 -8.45 1.77
C ILE A 38 -1.37 -7.12 2.39
N PHE A 39 -2.29 -6.14 2.40
CA PHE A 39 -2.08 -4.87 3.09
C PHE A 39 -3.38 -4.38 3.76
N ARG A 40 -3.27 -3.30 4.54
CA ARG A 40 -4.40 -2.73 5.30
C ARG A 40 -5.44 -2.12 4.35
N GLY A 41 -6.72 -2.46 4.54
CA GLY A 41 -7.80 -1.97 3.70
C GLY A 41 -8.35 -0.58 4.01
N GLY A 42 -7.62 0.27 4.74
CA GLY A 42 -8.09 1.61 5.09
C GLY A 42 -8.92 1.70 6.39
N LYS A 43 -9.18 0.57 7.05
CA LYS A 43 -9.91 0.50 8.32
C LYS A 43 -9.36 -0.63 9.20
N ILE A 44 -9.32 -0.42 10.51
CA ILE A 44 -8.89 -1.42 11.49
C ILE A 44 -9.78 -2.67 11.36
N GLY A 45 -9.16 -3.85 11.31
CA GLY A 45 -9.84 -5.13 11.13
C GLY A 45 -10.06 -5.54 9.67
N TYR A 46 -9.66 -4.70 8.69
CA TYR A 46 -9.81 -4.99 7.27
C TYR A 46 -8.46 -5.10 6.58
N GLN A 47 -8.36 -6.08 5.69
CA GLN A 47 -7.20 -6.34 4.84
C GLN A 47 -7.68 -6.49 3.40
N VAL A 48 -6.78 -6.21 2.46
CA VAL A 48 -6.99 -6.46 1.03
C VAL A 48 -5.91 -7.43 0.60
N GLU A 49 -6.33 -8.50 -0.05
CA GLU A 49 -5.47 -9.50 -0.68
C GLU A 49 -5.67 -9.38 -2.19
N LEU A 50 -4.59 -9.11 -2.93
CA LEU A 50 -4.60 -9.02 -4.39
C LEU A 50 -3.21 -9.30 -4.97
N SER A 51 -3.14 -9.58 -6.27
CA SER A 51 -1.87 -9.73 -6.94
C SER A 51 -1.13 -8.39 -7.05
N LEU A 52 0.20 -8.45 -7.08
CA LEU A 52 1.01 -7.25 -7.33
C LEU A 52 0.73 -6.64 -8.70
N HIS A 53 0.36 -7.48 -9.69
CA HIS A 53 -0.04 -7.03 -11.02
C HIS A 53 -1.29 -6.15 -10.97
N ASP A 54 -2.34 -6.61 -10.28
CA ASP A 54 -3.58 -5.86 -10.14
C ASP A 54 -3.34 -4.55 -9.38
N LEU A 55 -2.51 -4.59 -8.33
CA LEU A 55 -2.16 -3.37 -7.59
C LEU A 55 -1.46 -2.33 -8.47
N LYS A 56 -0.59 -2.75 -9.39
CA LYS A 56 0.08 -1.85 -10.37
C LYS A 56 -0.93 -1.14 -11.29
N THR A 57 -2.11 -1.72 -11.54
CA THR A 57 -3.16 -1.07 -12.37
C THR A 57 -3.92 0.03 -11.63
N ILE A 58 -3.95 -0.03 -10.30
CA ILE A 58 -4.73 0.88 -9.44
C ILE A 58 -3.84 1.98 -8.86
N VAL A 59 -2.58 1.67 -8.56
CA VAL A 59 -1.65 2.56 -7.86
C VAL A 59 -0.36 2.69 -8.66
N ALA A 60 0.05 3.94 -8.91
CA ALA A 60 1.38 4.23 -9.43
C ALA A 60 2.43 3.86 -8.38
N LEU A 61 3.10 2.73 -8.59
CA LEU A 61 4.09 2.16 -7.67
C LEU A 61 5.42 1.85 -8.36
N TYR A 62 6.48 1.82 -7.57
CA TYR A 62 7.82 1.43 -8.00
C TYR A 62 8.31 0.26 -7.17
N LEU A 63 9.00 -0.68 -7.81
CA LEU A 63 9.69 -1.75 -7.12
C LEU A 63 11.15 -1.36 -6.89
N LYS A 64 11.64 -1.61 -5.68
CA LYS A 64 13.04 -1.42 -5.29
C LYS A 64 13.35 -2.33 -4.10
N SER A 65 14.57 -2.85 -4.03
CA SER A 65 15.14 -3.31 -2.75
C SER A 65 15.14 -2.16 -1.73
N ILE A 66 14.35 -2.32 -0.67
CA ILE A 66 14.20 -1.36 0.44
C ILE A 66 14.36 -2.02 1.81
N THR A 67 14.60 -3.33 1.84
CA THR A 67 14.93 -4.11 3.05
C THR A 67 16.38 -4.56 3.00
N ASP A 68 17.05 -4.52 4.16
CA ASP A 68 18.44 -4.97 4.36
C ASP A 68 18.55 -6.50 4.51
#